data_AF-A0A6J7GPW6-F1
#
_entry.id   AF-A0A6J7GPW6-F1
#
_cell.length_a   1.000
_cell.length_b   1.000
_cell.length_c   1.000
_cell.angle_alpha   90.00
_cell.angle_beta   90.00
_cell.angle_gamma   90.00
#
_symmetry.space_group_name_H-M   'P 1'
#
loop_
_entity.id
_entity.type
_entity.pdbx_description
1 polymer ?
#
loop_
_entity_poly.entity_id
_entity_poly.type
_entity_poly.pdbx_seq_one_letter_code
_entity_poly.pdbx_strand_id
1 'polypeptide(L)'
;MLADLLKGVASRPDFFRGAITFSTLTPLRGVPFRVVAVLGLDEGALASPATTGDDLATRAARIGDRDARADGRQSLLEVILSARDRVIITHSGSDVRTNQKTPDAVVLAELRDTINATLVDNQKSGQDDDAWEHIITVHPRQKTDARNFTAGELGLTTSWGFDAAACAGANARATFAKTSSGSGGGNHSDEYLTVPITPLAAEAKIILLSDLRKFLKSPVEWFFTQGLQVRLRQEDEVESDEFATTINALEKYKIGKRLLTARSAGVDDRVWRKVELAKGTVPPGPYGTTALDALAREVEEFMEVIEQAGIDPTSTERIAIDLVLPDQTRIVGSIHSGANSGSLAIEFSRVKPPQHLNAALDLMLLTATDPNTDWRAINLRRGTKNPNSKKNSPEPPPDLLELVATQSDPDSKKAAAEKSLAVIVDCFRRGTCEPLPLFGLSQKLAKGETPKDKEWRDDFSHVEGDEPIYEEVFGDKEFSELLKISARPGDPEGKDTSRARRYAKYLWGAVDEFCSASTPTEVTP
;
A
#
# COMPACT_ATOMS: atom_id res chain seq x y z
N MET A 1 -33.82 24.81 -10.36
CA MET A 1 -34.68 24.95 -11.57
C MET A 1 -34.39 23.87 -12.62
N LEU A 2 -33.20 23.76 -13.22
CA LEU A 2 -32.93 22.70 -14.22
C LEU A 2 -32.91 21.29 -13.61
N ALA A 3 -32.35 21.15 -12.41
CA ALA A 3 -32.29 19.87 -11.69
C ALA A 3 -33.67 19.27 -11.36
N ASP A 4 -34.67 20.11 -11.04
CA ASP A 4 -36.02 19.63 -10.75
C ASP A 4 -36.80 19.23 -12.00
N LEU A 5 -36.49 19.85 -13.16
CA LEU A 5 -37.02 19.43 -14.46
C LEU A 5 -36.38 18.12 -14.96
N LEU A 6 -35.18 17.79 -14.48
CA LEU A 6 -34.46 16.56 -14.80
C LEU A 6 -34.74 15.41 -13.82
N LYS A 7 -35.43 15.67 -12.70
CA LYS A 7 -35.95 14.61 -11.83
C LYS A 7 -37.06 13.90 -12.60
N GLY A 8 -36.77 12.69 -13.08
CA GLY A 8 -37.70 11.90 -13.88
C GLY A 8 -39.08 11.81 -13.24
N VAL A 9 -40.12 11.90 -14.06
CA VAL A 9 -41.50 11.67 -13.63
C VAL A 9 -41.63 10.19 -13.25
N ALA A 10 -42.16 9.90 -12.06
CA ALA A 10 -42.39 8.53 -11.63
C ALA A 10 -43.25 7.78 -12.67
N SER A 11 -42.63 6.84 -13.39
CA SER A 11 -43.34 5.99 -14.34
C SER A 11 -44.36 5.13 -13.59
N ARG A 12 -45.54 4.89 -14.19
CA ARG A 12 -46.57 4.03 -13.59
C ARG A 12 -45.97 2.65 -13.31
N PRO A 13 -45.85 2.22 -12.03
CA PRO A 13 -45.25 0.94 -11.73
C PRO A 13 -46.16 -0.20 -12.22
N ASP A 14 -45.54 -1.27 -12.69
CA ASP A 14 -46.25 -2.52 -13.02
C ASP A 14 -46.60 -3.26 -11.71
N PHE A 15 -47.76 -2.94 -11.14
CA PHE A 15 -48.25 -3.58 -9.93
C PHE A 15 -48.77 -5.01 -10.19
N PHE A 16 -48.77 -5.86 -9.16
CA PHE A 16 -49.45 -7.16 -9.12
C PHE A 16 -48.91 -8.28 -10.04
N ARG A 17 -47.65 -8.25 -10.46
CA ARG A 17 -47.01 -9.34 -11.25
C ARG A 17 -46.45 -10.53 -10.43
N GLY A 18 -46.66 -10.59 -9.11
CA GLY A 18 -46.63 -11.86 -8.37
C GLY A 18 -45.46 -12.17 -7.43
N ALA A 19 -44.96 -11.22 -6.64
CA ALA A 19 -44.15 -11.58 -5.46
C ALA A 19 -44.27 -10.53 -4.33
N ILE A 20 -43.52 -9.44 -4.47
CA ILE A 20 -43.44 -8.32 -3.52
C ILE A 20 -43.58 -7.03 -4.32
N THR A 21 -44.41 -6.11 -3.83
CA THR A 21 -44.63 -4.81 -4.48
C THR A 21 -43.91 -3.72 -3.71
N PHE A 22 -42.98 -3.02 -4.36
CA PHE A 22 -42.34 -1.81 -3.83
C PHE A 22 -43.00 -0.58 -4.45
N SER A 23 -43.44 0.36 -3.61
CA SER A 23 -43.99 1.63 -4.07
C SER A 23 -43.77 2.72 -3.04
N THR A 24 -43.94 3.98 -3.46
CA THR A 24 -44.20 5.07 -2.51
C THR A 24 -45.58 4.87 -1.86
N LEU A 25 -45.88 5.66 -0.83
CA LEU A 25 -47.14 5.54 -0.07
C LEU A 25 -48.40 6.01 -0.83
N THR A 26 -48.27 6.48 -2.07
CA THR A 26 -49.38 7.08 -2.84
C THR A 26 -50.10 6.11 -3.78
N PRO A 27 -49.41 5.29 -4.62
CA PRO A 27 -50.07 4.53 -5.68
C PRO A 27 -50.97 3.36 -5.23
N LEU A 28 -50.86 2.91 -3.97
CA LEU A 28 -51.56 1.72 -3.45
C LEU A 28 -52.45 2.02 -2.23
N ARG A 29 -52.82 3.29 -2.03
CA ARG A 29 -53.68 3.74 -0.92
C ARG A 29 -55.02 3.01 -0.94
N GLY A 30 -55.41 2.45 0.21
CA GLY A 30 -56.70 1.77 0.40
C GLY A 30 -56.81 0.40 -0.27
N VAL A 31 -55.72 -0.13 -0.86
CA VAL A 31 -55.69 -1.49 -1.38
C VAL A 31 -55.26 -2.45 -0.26
N PRO A 32 -56.09 -3.44 0.10
CA PRO A 32 -55.77 -4.32 1.21
C PRO A 32 -54.67 -5.33 0.87
N PHE A 33 -53.64 -5.41 1.70
CA PHE A 33 -52.57 -6.40 1.62
C PHE A 33 -52.49 -7.22 2.93
N ARG A 34 -52.02 -8.46 2.85
CA ARG A 34 -51.79 -9.28 4.05
C ARG A 34 -50.71 -8.68 4.94
N VAL A 35 -49.59 -8.29 4.32
CA VAL A 35 -48.46 -7.67 5.01
C VAL A 35 -48.13 -6.37 4.30
N VAL A 36 -47.97 -5.28 5.08
CA VAL A 36 -47.50 -3.99 4.58
C VAL A 36 -46.23 -3.62 5.33
N ALA A 37 -45.16 -3.29 4.60
CA ALA A 37 -43.89 -2.87 5.18
C ALA A 37 -43.57 -1.43 4.78
N VAL A 38 -43.35 -0.56 5.76
CA VAL A 38 -42.87 0.81 5.59
C VAL A 38 -41.39 0.85 5.95
N LEU A 39 -40.56 1.22 4.97
CA LEU A 39 -39.12 1.27 5.13
C LEU A 39 -38.64 2.72 5.24
N GLY A 40 -37.78 3.01 6.22
CA GLY A 40 -37.11 4.31 6.35
C GLY A 40 -38.01 5.43 6.87
N LEU A 41 -38.81 5.14 7.90
CA LEU A 41 -39.64 6.15 8.57
C LEU A 41 -38.79 6.96 9.59
N ASP A 42 -37.75 7.63 9.07
CA ASP A 42 -36.77 8.42 9.84
C ASP A 42 -37.25 9.85 10.11
N GLU A 43 -36.51 10.66 10.88
CA GLU A 43 -36.89 12.04 11.32
C GLU A 43 -37.57 12.91 10.24
N GLY A 44 -37.04 12.92 9.01
CA GLY A 44 -37.56 13.70 7.89
C GLY A 44 -38.65 13.01 7.05
N ALA A 45 -38.97 11.75 7.34
CA ALA A 45 -39.96 10.99 6.58
C ALA A 45 -41.36 11.57 6.82
N LEU A 46 -42.13 11.71 5.73
CA LEU A 46 -43.45 12.33 5.74
C LEU A 46 -43.48 13.77 6.31
N ALA A 47 -42.32 14.42 6.45
CA ALA A 47 -42.24 15.81 6.84
C ALA A 47 -42.82 16.71 5.74
N SER A 48 -43.57 17.72 6.16
CA SER A 48 -44.11 18.71 5.24
C SER A 48 -43.01 19.67 4.78
N PRO A 49 -42.93 20.00 3.48
CA PRO A 49 -42.03 21.06 3.03
C PRO A 49 -42.38 22.38 3.72
N ALA A 50 -41.39 23.24 3.91
CA ALA A 50 -41.61 24.57 4.47
C ALA A 50 -42.59 25.35 3.58
N THR A 51 -43.61 25.95 4.20
CA THR A 51 -44.57 26.79 3.48
C THR A 51 -43.88 28.08 3.05
N THR A 52 -44.17 28.56 1.84
CA THR A 52 -43.62 29.83 1.37
C THR A 52 -44.29 30.97 2.13
N GLY A 53 -43.53 31.98 2.56
CA GLY A 53 -44.03 33.03 3.47
C GLY A 53 -45.16 33.91 2.90
N ASP A 54 -45.38 33.84 1.59
CA ASP A 54 -46.44 34.49 0.82
C ASP A 54 -47.69 33.61 0.64
N ASP A 55 -47.71 32.38 1.16
CA ASP A 55 -48.89 31.52 1.16
C ASP A 55 -49.96 32.02 2.16
N LEU A 56 -50.90 32.82 1.66
CA LEU A 56 -51.99 33.37 2.44
C LEU A 56 -52.99 32.31 2.91
N ALA A 57 -53.05 31.13 2.27
CA ALA A 57 -53.95 30.06 2.69
C ALA A 57 -53.52 29.49 4.05
N THR A 58 -52.21 29.42 4.32
CA THR A 58 -51.69 28.96 5.61
C THR A 58 -51.97 29.92 6.77
N ARG A 59 -52.24 31.20 6.49
CA ARG A 59 -52.51 32.22 7.52
C ARG A 59 -53.96 32.20 8.01
N ALA A 60 -54.88 31.70 7.18
CA ALA A 60 -56.31 31.65 7.48
C ALA A 60 -56.93 30.38 6.89
N ALA A 61 -56.45 29.22 7.36
CA ALA A 61 -56.89 27.91 6.89
C ALA A 61 -58.41 27.73 7.02
N ARG A 62 -59.03 27.19 5.97
CA ARG A 62 -60.45 26.87 5.87
C ARG A 62 -60.65 25.36 5.70
N ILE A 63 -61.86 24.90 5.99
CA ILE A 63 -62.26 23.52 5.72
C ILE A 63 -62.12 23.26 4.22
N GLY A 64 -61.34 22.22 3.86
CA GLY A 64 -61.03 21.85 2.48
C GLY A 64 -59.65 22.29 2.01
N ASP A 65 -58.95 23.16 2.75
CA ASP A 65 -57.56 23.48 2.48
C ASP A 65 -56.66 22.28 2.76
N ARG A 66 -55.59 22.17 1.97
CA ARG A 66 -54.63 21.08 2.11
C ARG A 66 -53.73 21.32 3.31
N ASP A 67 -53.70 20.38 4.24
CA ASP A 67 -52.74 20.35 5.33
C ASP A 67 -51.71 19.24 5.10
N ALA A 68 -50.49 19.62 4.75
CA ALA A 68 -49.41 18.69 4.47
C ALA A 68 -49.01 17.83 5.68
N ARG A 69 -49.25 18.30 6.92
CA ARG A 69 -48.98 17.51 8.13
C ARG A 69 -50.07 16.46 8.32
N ALA A 70 -51.33 16.86 8.13
CA ALA A 70 -52.45 15.93 8.14
C ALA A 70 -52.32 14.88 7.02
N ASP A 71 -51.85 15.27 5.82
CA ASP A 71 -51.58 14.35 4.70
C ASP A 71 -50.56 13.26 5.09
N GLY A 72 -49.50 13.63 5.84
CA GLY A 72 -48.50 12.69 6.34
C GLY A 72 -49.10 11.68 7.32
N ARG A 73 -49.86 12.15 8.31
CA ARG A 73 -50.58 11.29 9.27
C ARG A 73 -51.59 10.38 8.58
N GLN A 74 -52.38 10.93 7.67
CA GLN A 74 -53.37 10.20 6.88
C GLN A 74 -52.70 9.10 6.05
N SER A 75 -51.54 9.38 5.46
CA SER A 75 -50.79 8.38 4.69
C SER A 75 -50.36 7.19 5.55
N LEU A 76 -49.86 7.43 6.76
CA LEU A 76 -49.48 6.34 7.68
C LEU A 76 -50.72 5.57 8.18
N LEU A 77 -51.80 6.27 8.50
CA LEU A 77 -53.06 5.64 8.91
C LEU A 77 -53.61 4.71 7.82
N GLU A 78 -53.62 5.17 6.57
CA GLU A 78 -54.07 4.36 5.43
C GLU A 78 -53.22 3.10 5.22
N VAL A 79 -51.89 3.20 5.42
CA VAL A 79 -50.98 2.03 5.40
C VAL A 79 -51.40 1.03 6.46
N ILE A 80 -51.61 1.49 7.70
CA ILE A 80 -51.99 0.63 8.82
C ILE A 80 -53.34 -0.05 8.54
N LEU A 81 -54.34 0.71 8.09
CA LEU A 81 -55.67 0.20 7.76
C LEU A 81 -55.68 -0.74 6.54
N SER A 82 -54.69 -0.64 5.66
CA SER A 82 -54.56 -1.50 4.49
C SER A 82 -53.96 -2.88 4.83
N ALA A 83 -53.29 -3.02 5.97
CA ALA A 83 -52.70 -4.29 6.40
C ALA A 83 -53.73 -5.19 7.09
N ARG A 84 -53.83 -6.45 6.63
CA ARG A 84 -54.76 -7.44 7.21
C ARG A 84 -54.13 -8.31 8.30
N ASP A 85 -52.87 -8.70 8.12
CA ASP A 85 -52.18 -9.63 9.01
C ASP A 85 -51.07 -8.90 9.81
N ARG A 86 -50.19 -8.13 9.14
CA ARG A 86 -49.04 -7.47 9.78
C ARG A 86 -48.66 -6.13 9.15
N VAL A 87 -48.28 -5.18 10.00
CA VAL A 87 -47.57 -3.95 9.63
C VAL A 87 -46.12 -4.07 10.11
N ILE A 88 -45.16 -3.80 9.24
CA ILE A 88 -43.73 -3.74 9.57
C ILE A 88 -43.26 -2.31 9.33
N ILE A 89 -42.66 -1.67 10.33
CA ILE A 89 -42.10 -0.33 10.19
C ILE A 89 -40.62 -0.41 10.54
N THR A 90 -39.76 0.11 9.65
CA THR A 90 -38.33 0.22 9.93
C THR A 90 -37.92 1.69 9.93
N HIS A 91 -37.08 2.04 10.90
CA HIS A 91 -36.44 3.35 10.99
C HIS A 91 -35.00 3.17 11.51
N SER A 92 -34.17 4.18 11.29
CA SER A 92 -32.81 4.26 11.77
C SER A 92 -32.83 4.70 13.23
N GLY A 93 -32.34 3.84 14.13
CA GLY A 93 -32.25 4.16 15.55
C GLY A 93 -31.00 4.98 15.91
N SER A 94 -29.95 4.96 15.08
CA SER A 94 -28.71 5.69 15.33
C SER A 94 -27.97 6.03 14.04
N ASP A 95 -27.22 7.14 14.08
CA ASP A 95 -26.37 7.57 12.97
C ASP A 95 -25.17 6.62 12.79
N VAL A 96 -24.91 6.20 11.55
CA VAL A 96 -23.87 5.20 11.23
C VAL A 96 -22.44 5.71 11.47
N ARG A 97 -22.23 7.03 11.46
CA ARG A 97 -20.94 7.68 11.67
C ARG A 97 -20.73 8.07 13.13
N THR A 98 -21.72 8.70 13.76
CA THR A 98 -21.58 9.27 15.11
C THR A 98 -22.10 8.36 16.22
N ASN A 99 -22.88 7.32 15.86
CA ASN A 99 -23.55 6.42 16.79
C ASN A 99 -24.51 7.13 17.76
N GLN A 100 -24.87 8.38 17.49
CA GLN A 100 -25.88 9.10 18.27
C GLN A 100 -27.27 8.60 17.90
N LYS A 101 -28.18 8.59 18.89
CA LYS A 101 -29.58 8.21 18.68
C LYS A 101 -30.23 9.19 17.71
N THR A 102 -30.80 8.65 16.64
CA THR A 102 -31.58 9.44 15.68
C THR A 102 -32.99 9.62 16.26
N PRO A 103 -33.56 10.84 16.20
CA PRO A 103 -34.95 11.04 16.61
C PRO A 103 -35.91 10.32 15.65
N ASP A 104 -37.04 9.87 16.20
CA ASP A 104 -38.08 9.21 15.42
C ASP A 104 -38.82 10.23 14.54
N ALA A 105 -39.40 9.77 13.43
CA ALA A 105 -40.35 10.58 12.68
C ALA A 105 -41.50 11.01 13.61
N VAL A 106 -41.99 12.25 13.47
CA VAL A 106 -43.09 12.76 14.30
C VAL A 106 -44.31 11.83 14.26
N VAL A 107 -44.66 11.33 13.08
CA VAL A 107 -45.79 10.39 12.90
C VAL A 107 -45.56 9.02 13.55
N LEU A 108 -44.30 8.59 13.71
CA LEU A 108 -43.94 7.37 14.41
C LEU A 108 -44.03 7.56 15.93
N ALA A 109 -43.59 8.72 16.43
CA ALA A 109 -43.76 9.09 17.84
C ALA A 109 -45.25 9.17 18.22
N GLU A 110 -46.09 9.79 17.39
CA GLU A 110 -47.55 9.85 17.60
C GLU A 110 -48.19 8.45 17.59
N LEU A 111 -47.70 7.54 16.73
CA LEU A 111 -48.15 6.15 16.70
C LEU A 111 -47.78 5.40 17.99
N ARG A 112 -46.55 5.58 18.48
CA ARG A 112 -46.08 5.04 19.76
C ARG A 112 -46.98 5.49 20.91
N ASP A 113 -47.23 6.79 21.01
CA ASP A 113 -48.08 7.36 22.05
C ASP A 113 -49.50 6.77 22.00
N THR A 114 -50.05 6.60 20.79
CA THR A 114 -51.38 6.00 20.59
C THR A 114 -51.43 4.54 21.02
N ILE A 115 -50.39 3.75 20.70
CA ILE A 115 -50.28 2.35 21.11
C ILE A 115 -50.24 2.24 22.63
N ASN A 116 -49.40 3.05 23.28
CA ASN A 116 -49.28 3.06 24.73
C ASN A 116 -50.60 3.46 25.41
N ALA A 117 -51.26 4.51 24.93
CA ALA A 117 -52.56 4.94 25.46
C ALA A 117 -53.67 3.88 25.29
N THR A 118 -53.55 2.99 24.32
CA THR A 118 -54.56 1.95 24.03
C THR A 118 -54.30 0.65 24.77
N LEU A 119 -53.02 0.25 24.91
CA LEU A 119 -52.64 -1.06 25.43
C LEU A 119 -52.28 -1.05 26.92
N VAL A 120 -51.85 0.10 27.47
CA VAL A 120 -51.37 0.18 28.85
C VAL A 120 -52.49 0.69 29.77
N ASP A 121 -52.92 -0.16 30.71
CA ASP A 121 -53.86 0.22 31.78
C ASP A 121 -53.08 0.82 32.96
N ASN A 122 -52.77 2.11 32.86
CA ASN A 122 -52.02 2.88 33.88
C ASN A 122 -52.68 2.89 35.27
N GLN A 123 -53.90 2.38 35.44
CA GLN A 123 -54.58 2.33 36.75
C GLN A 123 -54.35 1.03 37.54
N LYS A 124 -53.84 -0.05 36.93
CA LYS A 124 -53.64 -1.35 37.60
C LYS A 124 -52.19 -1.73 37.86
N SER A 125 -51.28 -1.22 37.06
CA SER A 125 -49.85 -1.43 37.17
C SER A 125 -49.25 -0.16 37.78
N GLY A 126 -48.78 -0.19 39.03
CA GLY A 126 -48.04 0.92 39.63
C GLY A 126 -46.64 1.13 39.01
N GLN A 127 -46.47 0.78 37.73
CA GLN A 127 -45.20 0.68 37.02
C GLN A 127 -45.41 1.20 35.59
N ASP A 128 -44.51 2.09 35.13
CA ASP A 128 -44.44 2.58 33.74
C ASP A 128 -44.10 1.39 32.83
N ASP A 129 -45.12 0.72 32.32
CA ASP A 129 -44.98 -0.34 31.33
C ASP A 129 -45.09 0.30 29.94
N ASP A 130 -44.00 0.29 29.17
CA ASP A 130 -43.97 0.81 27.80
C ASP A 130 -44.26 -0.34 26.82
N ALA A 131 -45.49 -0.39 26.30
CA ALA A 131 -45.88 -1.39 25.31
C ALA A 131 -45.01 -1.32 24.05
N TRP A 132 -44.37 -0.16 23.78
CA TRP A 132 -43.43 0.01 22.68
C TRP A 132 -42.19 -0.90 22.79
N GLU A 133 -41.64 -1.08 23.99
CA GLU A 133 -40.44 -1.90 24.21
C GLU A 133 -40.66 -3.37 23.86
N HIS A 134 -41.91 -3.83 23.94
CA HIS A 134 -42.33 -5.19 23.61
C HIS A 134 -42.54 -5.41 22.10
N ILE A 135 -42.63 -4.34 21.31
CA ILE A 135 -42.93 -4.39 19.87
C ILE A 135 -41.71 -3.98 19.03
N ILE A 136 -40.82 -3.14 19.57
CA ILE A 136 -39.61 -2.70 18.89
C ILE A 136 -38.53 -3.79 18.88
N THR A 137 -37.89 -3.99 17.74
CA THR A 137 -36.69 -4.84 17.62
C THR A 137 -35.51 -3.98 17.20
N VAL A 138 -34.48 -3.89 18.04
CA VAL A 138 -33.26 -3.14 17.74
C VAL A 138 -32.28 -4.05 17.00
N HIS A 139 -32.17 -3.89 15.69
CA HIS A 139 -31.26 -4.68 14.87
C HIS A 139 -29.79 -4.23 15.00
N PRO A 140 -28.83 -5.17 15.00
CA PRO A 140 -27.42 -4.84 15.00
C PRO A 140 -26.99 -4.20 13.67
N ARG A 141 -25.97 -3.34 13.72
CA ARG A 141 -25.43 -2.65 12.53
C ARG A 141 -24.94 -3.60 11.44
N GLN A 142 -24.32 -4.71 11.84
CA GLN A 142 -23.68 -5.64 10.92
C GLN A 142 -24.58 -6.86 10.69
N LYS A 143 -24.75 -7.26 9.43
CA LYS A 143 -25.52 -8.47 9.08
C LYS A 143 -24.93 -9.75 9.70
N THR A 144 -23.62 -9.76 9.95
CA THR A 144 -22.87 -10.88 10.53
C THR A 144 -22.81 -10.85 12.06
N ASP A 145 -23.62 -10.02 12.73
CA ASP A 145 -23.71 -10.03 14.19
C ASP A 145 -24.40 -11.35 14.63
N ALA A 146 -23.84 -12.01 15.65
CA ALA A 146 -24.35 -13.29 16.13
C ALA A 146 -25.80 -13.21 16.63
N ARG A 147 -26.23 -12.05 17.14
CA ARG A 147 -27.61 -11.83 17.61
C ARG A 147 -28.65 -12.07 16.51
N ASN A 148 -28.30 -11.86 15.24
CA ASN A 148 -29.20 -12.17 14.12
C ASN A 148 -29.51 -13.67 14.02
N PHE A 149 -28.60 -14.55 14.43
CA PHE A 149 -28.70 -16.00 14.23
C PHE A 149 -29.00 -16.79 15.51
N THR A 150 -29.07 -16.12 16.65
CA THR A 150 -29.39 -16.73 17.94
C THR A 150 -30.84 -16.41 18.31
N ALA A 151 -31.66 -17.43 18.50
CA ALA A 151 -33.04 -17.25 18.94
C ALA A 151 -33.08 -16.57 20.32
N GLY A 152 -33.97 -15.60 20.51
CA GLY A 152 -34.15 -14.83 21.74
C GLY A 152 -33.29 -13.56 21.86
N GLU A 153 -32.13 -13.47 21.20
CA GLU A 153 -31.19 -12.34 21.36
C GLU A 153 -31.71 -11.00 20.80
N LEU A 154 -32.64 -11.05 19.85
CA LEU A 154 -33.33 -9.86 19.33
C LEU A 154 -34.75 -9.70 19.91
N GLY A 155 -35.08 -10.41 20.98
CA GLY A 155 -36.45 -10.46 21.51
C GLY A 155 -37.43 -11.28 20.65
N LEU A 156 -36.91 -11.99 19.63
CA LEU A 156 -37.69 -12.85 18.75
C LEU A 156 -37.59 -14.32 19.17
N THR A 157 -38.69 -15.07 19.10
CA THR A 157 -38.75 -16.49 19.48
C THR A 157 -37.92 -17.41 18.56
N THR A 158 -37.60 -16.94 17.35
CA THR A 158 -36.78 -17.64 16.37
C THR A 158 -35.63 -16.75 15.95
N SER A 159 -34.57 -17.33 15.38
CA SER A 159 -33.48 -16.56 14.77
C SER A 159 -34.02 -15.68 13.65
N TRP A 160 -33.60 -14.42 13.63
CA TRP A 160 -34.04 -13.45 12.62
C TRP A 160 -33.41 -13.69 11.24
N GLY A 161 -32.11 -13.96 11.22
CA GLY A 161 -31.30 -14.11 10.02
C GLY A 161 -31.48 -15.48 9.37
N PHE A 162 -31.77 -15.47 8.07
CA PHE A 162 -31.85 -16.67 7.22
C PHE A 162 -30.69 -16.75 6.20
N ASP A 163 -29.82 -15.74 6.14
CA ASP A 163 -28.67 -15.68 5.24
C ASP A 163 -27.54 -16.59 5.76
N ALA A 164 -27.33 -17.71 5.07
CA ALA A 164 -26.29 -18.69 5.40
C ALA A 164 -24.87 -18.11 5.36
N ALA A 165 -24.58 -17.19 4.43
CA ALA A 165 -23.27 -16.56 4.32
C ALA A 165 -23.01 -15.61 5.49
N ALA A 166 -24.03 -14.86 5.91
CA ALA A 166 -23.92 -14.01 7.08
C ALA A 166 -23.81 -14.81 8.39
N CYS A 167 -24.47 -15.97 8.48
CA CYS A 167 -24.34 -16.90 9.60
C CYS A 167 -22.91 -17.49 9.68
N ALA A 168 -22.34 -17.90 8.55
CA ALA A 168 -20.96 -18.36 8.47
C ALA A 168 -19.98 -17.25 8.92
N GLY A 169 -20.21 -16.01 8.51
CA GLY A 169 -19.44 -14.86 8.98
C GLY A 169 -19.54 -14.61 10.49
N ALA A 170 -20.73 -14.76 11.08
CA ALA A 170 -20.93 -14.64 12.52
C ALA A 170 -20.16 -15.72 13.30
N ASN A 171 -20.20 -16.96 12.83
CA ASN A 171 -19.47 -18.08 13.42
C ASN A 171 -17.95 -17.88 13.33
N ALA A 172 -17.45 -17.45 12.17
CA ALA A 172 -16.02 -17.18 11.97
C ALA A 172 -15.49 -16.07 12.90
N ARG A 173 -16.29 -15.02 13.14
CA ARG A 173 -15.95 -13.97 14.11
C ARG A 173 -15.91 -14.50 15.54
N ALA A 174 -16.86 -15.37 15.91
CA ALA A 174 -16.91 -15.98 17.23
C ALA A 174 -15.71 -16.93 17.48
N THR A 175 -15.27 -17.67 16.47
CA THR A 175 -14.05 -18.50 16.56
C THR A 175 -12.80 -17.66 16.63
N PHE A 176 -12.70 -16.61 15.80
CA PHE A 176 -11.55 -15.69 15.81
C PHE A 176 -11.41 -15.00 17.17
N ALA A 177 -12.51 -14.47 17.74
CA ALA A 177 -12.46 -13.83 19.06
C ALA A 177 -11.96 -14.75 20.18
N LYS A 178 -12.24 -16.06 20.11
CA LYS A 178 -11.79 -17.08 21.08
C LYS A 178 -10.32 -17.46 20.92
N THR A 179 -9.79 -17.47 19.70
CA THR A 179 -8.36 -17.70 19.45
C THR A 179 -7.51 -16.50 19.82
N SER A 180 -8.04 -15.28 19.70
CA SER A 180 -7.34 -14.04 20.01
C SER A 180 -7.36 -13.63 21.50
N SER A 181 -8.03 -14.39 22.37
CA SER A 181 -8.12 -14.06 23.81
C SER A 181 -6.91 -14.52 24.65
N GLY A 182 -5.93 -15.19 24.02
CA GLY A 182 -4.60 -15.42 24.60
C GLY A 182 -3.64 -14.31 24.19
N SER A 183 -3.51 -13.27 25.02
CA SER A 183 -2.59 -12.13 24.91
C SER A 183 -2.57 -11.35 23.58
N GLY A 184 -3.21 -10.18 23.58
CA GLY A 184 -3.03 -9.14 22.55
C GLY A 184 -3.90 -9.35 21.32
N GLY A 185 -4.62 -8.30 20.90
CA GLY A 185 -5.53 -8.32 19.75
C GLY A 185 -4.92 -9.04 18.56
N GLY A 186 -5.74 -9.86 17.89
CA GLY A 186 -5.33 -10.74 16.80
C GLY A 186 -4.58 -9.98 15.71
N ASN A 187 -3.27 -9.90 15.86
CA ASN A 187 -2.35 -9.56 14.80
C ASN A 187 -2.50 -10.65 13.74
N HIS A 188 -2.37 -10.29 12.47
CA HIS A 188 -1.97 -11.19 11.40
C HIS A 188 -0.54 -11.76 11.67
N SER A 189 -0.27 -12.24 12.89
CA SER A 189 1.05 -12.66 13.36
C SER A 189 1.37 -14.11 13.07
N ASP A 190 0.46 -14.86 12.45
CA ASP A 190 0.83 -16.13 11.86
C ASP A 190 1.69 -15.79 10.64
N GLU A 191 3.00 -16.03 10.78
CA GLU A 191 4.01 -15.89 9.75
C GLU A 191 3.46 -16.23 8.36
N TYR A 192 3.61 -15.30 7.40
CA TYR A 192 3.07 -15.41 6.03
C TYR A 192 3.41 -16.76 5.36
N LEU A 193 4.56 -17.34 5.72
CA LEU A 193 4.94 -18.71 5.37
C LEU A 193 5.59 -19.41 6.58
N THR A 194 4.98 -20.50 7.01
CA THR A 194 5.52 -21.41 8.05
C THR A 194 6.54 -22.41 7.50
N VAL A 195 6.50 -22.70 6.19
CA VAL A 195 7.44 -23.58 5.49
C VAL A 195 7.83 -22.94 4.15
N PRO A 196 9.12 -22.94 3.75
CA PRO A 196 9.52 -22.49 2.42
C PRO A 196 8.77 -23.24 1.33
N ILE A 197 8.35 -22.54 0.29
CA ILE A 197 7.74 -23.20 -0.87
C ILE A 197 8.82 -23.95 -1.65
N THR A 198 8.46 -25.05 -2.29
CA THR A 198 9.33 -25.69 -3.28
C THR A 198 9.17 -24.94 -4.61
N PRO A 199 10.18 -24.20 -5.09
CA PRO A 199 10.07 -23.49 -6.35
C PRO A 199 10.01 -24.45 -7.52
N LEU A 200 9.29 -24.07 -8.58
CA LEU A 200 9.26 -24.83 -9.83
C LEU A 200 10.64 -24.89 -10.53
N ALA A 201 11.54 -23.94 -10.22
CA ALA A 201 12.84 -23.75 -10.88
C ALA A 201 14.05 -23.76 -9.92
N ALA A 202 13.90 -24.25 -8.69
CA ALA A 202 14.91 -24.16 -7.61
C ALA A 202 16.28 -24.76 -7.96
N GLU A 203 16.30 -25.68 -8.92
CA GLU A 203 17.48 -26.42 -9.36
C GLU A 203 18.10 -25.89 -10.65
N ALA A 204 17.71 -24.70 -11.10
CA ALA A 204 18.30 -24.09 -12.29
C ALA A 204 19.83 -23.96 -12.11
N LYS A 205 20.56 -24.80 -12.84
CA LYS A 205 22.03 -24.74 -12.89
C LYS A 205 22.52 -23.52 -13.67
N ILE A 206 21.65 -22.81 -14.37
CA ILE A 206 22.01 -21.61 -15.12
C ILE A 206 21.26 -20.43 -14.51
N ILE A 207 22.00 -19.42 -14.05
CA ILE A 207 21.47 -18.19 -13.46
C ILE A 207 21.89 -17.02 -14.35
N LEU A 208 20.94 -16.17 -14.72
CA LEU A 208 21.26 -14.95 -15.46
C LEU A 208 21.79 -13.87 -14.51
N LEU A 209 22.84 -13.17 -14.91
CA LEU A 209 23.37 -12.02 -14.14
C LEU A 209 22.30 -10.95 -13.88
N SER A 210 21.40 -10.74 -14.85
CA SER A 210 20.27 -9.80 -14.68
C SER A 210 19.34 -10.19 -13.53
N ASP A 211 19.24 -11.47 -13.23
CA ASP A 211 18.33 -12.01 -12.22
C ASP A 211 18.94 -11.87 -10.83
N LEU A 212 20.24 -12.15 -10.68
CA LEU A 212 20.99 -11.83 -9.46
C LEU A 212 20.90 -10.35 -9.11
N ARG A 213 21.09 -9.45 -10.09
CA ARG A 213 20.99 -8.00 -9.87
C ARG A 213 19.59 -7.54 -9.45
N LYS A 214 18.54 -8.13 -10.02
CA LYS A 214 17.14 -7.86 -9.62
C LYS A 214 16.87 -8.36 -8.21
N PHE A 215 17.32 -9.58 -7.89
CA PHE A 215 17.20 -10.16 -6.57
C PHE A 215 17.90 -9.31 -5.49
N LEU A 216 19.16 -8.94 -5.70
CA LEU A 216 19.91 -8.11 -4.74
C LEU A 216 19.32 -6.70 -4.55
N LYS A 217 18.52 -6.22 -5.52
CA LYS A 217 17.79 -4.97 -5.39
C LYS A 217 16.60 -5.09 -4.44
N SER A 218 15.83 -6.16 -4.54
CA SER A 218 14.65 -6.39 -3.71
C SER A 218 14.39 -7.91 -3.59
N PRO A 219 14.97 -8.57 -2.57
CA PRO A 219 14.81 -10.02 -2.37
C PRO A 219 13.36 -10.44 -2.14
N VAL A 220 12.58 -9.59 -1.47
CA VAL A 220 11.17 -9.87 -1.18
C VAL A 220 10.32 -9.72 -2.45
N GLU A 221 10.54 -8.68 -3.26
CA GLU A 221 9.87 -8.53 -4.57
C GLU A 221 10.24 -9.65 -5.53
N TRP A 222 11.49 -10.12 -5.48
CA TRP A 222 11.92 -11.29 -6.23
C TRP A 222 11.10 -12.54 -5.86
N PHE A 223 10.89 -12.80 -4.57
CA PHE A 223 10.07 -13.93 -4.10
C PHE A 223 8.65 -13.88 -4.69
N PHE A 224 7.97 -12.74 -4.65
CA PHE A 224 6.61 -12.62 -5.21
C PHE A 224 6.62 -12.78 -6.72
N THR A 225 7.50 -12.06 -7.41
CA THR A 225 7.45 -11.98 -8.88
C THR A 225 8.00 -13.22 -9.57
N GLN A 226 8.97 -13.91 -8.97
CA GLN A 226 9.64 -15.08 -9.56
C GLN A 226 9.30 -16.38 -8.82
N GLY A 227 9.24 -16.36 -7.49
CA GLY A 227 8.86 -17.52 -6.69
C GLY A 227 7.37 -17.84 -6.79
N LEU A 228 6.51 -16.85 -6.55
CA LEU A 228 5.05 -17.01 -6.61
C LEU A 228 4.44 -16.65 -7.97
N GLN A 229 5.17 -15.95 -8.83
CA GLN A 229 4.67 -15.37 -10.09
C GLN A 229 3.47 -14.43 -9.88
N VAL A 230 3.45 -13.73 -8.74
CA VAL A 230 2.44 -12.74 -8.35
C VAL A 230 3.03 -11.34 -8.46
N ARG A 231 2.22 -10.41 -8.96
CA ARG A 231 2.50 -8.97 -8.86
C ARG A 231 1.38 -8.34 -8.05
N LEU A 232 1.75 -7.68 -6.95
CA LEU A 232 0.81 -6.89 -6.18
C LEU A 232 0.38 -5.70 -7.02
N ARG A 233 -0.93 -5.39 -7.02
CA ARG A 233 -1.45 -4.21 -7.71
C ARG A 233 -0.91 -2.98 -7.00
N GLN A 234 -0.12 -2.18 -7.72
CA GLN A 234 0.23 -0.84 -7.27
C GLN A 234 -0.97 0.08 -7.51
N GLU A 235 -1.17 1.04 -6.61
CA GLU A 235 -2.15 2.10 -6.83
C GLU A 235 -1.75 2.91 -8.06
N ASP A 236 -2.73 3.23 -8.89
CA ASP A 236 -2.50 4.07 -10.06
C ASP A 236 -2.15 5.48 -9.56
N GLU A 237 -1.02 6.02 -10.04
CA GLU A 237 -0.61 7.39 -9.72
C GLU A 237 -1.72 8.34 -10.23
N VAL A 238 -2.44 8.97 -9.31
CA VAL A 238 -3.51 9.91 -9.67
C VAL A 238 -2.85 11.17 -10.21
N GLU A 239 -3.16 11.50 -11.47
CA GLU A 239 -2.73 12.78 -12.04
C GLU A 239 -3.32 13.92 -11.20
N SER A 240 -2.45 14.86 -10.81
CA SER A 240 -2.89 16.03 -10.06
C SER A 240 -3.66 16.98 -10.97
N ASP A 241 -4.82 17.45 -10.51
CA ASP A 241 -5.55 18.56 -11.13
C ASP A 241 -4.85 19.92 -10.91
N GLU A 242 -3.80 19.96 -10.08
CA GLU A 242 -3.03 21.15 -9.79
C GLU A 242 -1.86 21.36 -10.75
N PHE A 243 -1.60 22.63 -11.07
CA PHE A 243 -0.50 23.00 -11.93
C PHE A 243 0.85 22.90 -11.20
N ALA A 244 1.81 22.15 -11.77
CA ALA A 244 3.13 21.96 -11.20
C ALA A 244 3.93 23.27 -11.12
N THR A 245 4.22 23.72 -9.89
CA THR A 245 5.05 24.91 -9.63
C THR A 245 6.50 24.57 -9.29
N THR A 246 6.78 23.31 -8.96
CA THR A 246 8.11 22.81 -8.61
C THR A 246 8.34 21.44 -9.25
N ILE A 247 9.61 21.04 -9.37
CA ILE A 247 9.99 19.70 -9.83
C ILE A 247 10.17 18.83 -8.59
N ASN A 248 9.36 17.78 -8.45
CA ASN A 248 9.44 16.89 -7.30
C ASN A 248 10.70 16.00 -7.35
N ALA A 249 10.96 15.22 -6.29
CA ALA A 249 12.18 14.41 -6.19
C ALA A 249 12.31 13.36 -7.31
N LEU A 250 11.20 12.71 -7.69
CA LEU A 250 11.17 11.68 -8.73
C LEU A 250 11.37 12.30 -10.13
N GLU A 251 10.73 13.43 -10.41
CA GLU A 251 10.92 14.19 -11.64
C GLU A 251 12.36 14.71 -11.73
N LYS A 252 12.92 15.23 -10.63
CA LYS A 252 14.32 15.67 -10.56
C LYS A 252 15.28 14.53 -10.91
N TYR A 253 15.02 13.32 -10.39
CA TYR A 253 15.78 12.12 -10.77
C TYR A 253 15.62 11.80 -12.26
N LYS A 254 14.39 11.73 -12.77
CA LYS A 254 14.10 11.39 -14.18
C LYS A 254 14.74 12.39 -15.15
N ILE A 255 14.62 13.69 -14.88
CA ILE A 255 15.18 14.78 -15.70
C ILE A 255 16.71 14.78 -15.60
N GLY A 256 17.28 14.72 -14.40
CA GLY A 256 18.73 14.70 -14.20
C GLY A 256 19.40 13.47 -14.82
N LYS A 257 18.78 12.29 -14.74
CA LYS A 257 19.26 11.08 -15.44
C LYS A 257 19.30 11.27 -16.96
N ARG A 258 18.26 11.89 -17.54
CA ARG A 258 18.23 12.19 -18.97
C ARG A 258 19.30 13.20 -19.36
N LEU A 259 19.50 14.24 -18.55
CA LEU A 259 20.53 15.24 -18.77
C LEU A 259 21.92 14.62 -18.71
N LEU A 260 22.21 13.83 -17.67
CA LEU A 260 23.48 13.11 -17.53
C LEU A 260 23.74 12.21 -18.74
N THR A 261 22.75 11.41 -19.15
CA THR A 261 22.88 10.55 -20.34
C THR A 261 23.16 11.37 -21.62
N ALA A 262 22.49 12.50 -21.81
CA ALA A 262 22.69 13.35 -22.96
C ALA A 262 24.08 14.02 -22.95
N ARG A 263 24.53 14.53 -21.80
CA ARG A 263 25.86 15.13 -21.64
C ARG A 263 26.97 14.10 -21.82
N SER A 264 26.81 12.90 -21.27
CA SER A 264 27.71 11.77 -21.50
C SER A 264 27.84 11.42 -22.99
N ALA A 265 26.76 11.56 -23.77
CA ALA A 265 26.79 11.37 -25.23
C ALA A 265 27.30 12.58 -26.03
N GLY A 266 27.80 13.63 -25.37
CA GLY A 266 28.33 14.83 -26.00
C GLY A 266 27.26 15.83 -26.49
N VAL A 267 26.00 15.69 -26.06
CA VAL A 267 24.94 16.64 -26.44
C VAL A 267 25.09 17.95 -25.66
N ASP A 268 24.94 19.07 -26.35
CA ASP A 268 24.96 20.41 -25.74
C ASP A 268 23.72 20.65 -24.86
N ASP A 269 23.90 21.27 -23.69
CA ASP A 269 22.82 21.56 -22.74
C ASP A 269 21.69 22.38 -23.38
N ARG A 270 22.00 23.33 -24.28
CA ARG A 270 20.96 24.18 -24.91
C ARG A 270 20.07 23.36 -25.84
N VAL A 271 20.63 22.36 -26.50
CA VAL A 271 19.87 21.46 -27.39
C VAL A 271 18.98 20.54 -26.55
N TRP A 272 19.55 19.91 -25.53
CA TRP A 272 18.79 19.06 -24.61
C TRP A 272 17.66 19.83 -23.93
N ARG A 273 17.93 21.04 -23.46
CA ARG A 273 16.97 21.89 -22.74
C ARG A 273 15.74 22.23 -23.57
N LYS A 274 15.90 22.48 -24.88
CA LYS A 274 14.75 22.70 -25.79
C LYS A 274 13.85 21.48 -25.87
N VAL A 275 14.43 20.28 -25.97
CA VAL A 275 13.68 19.02 -26.02
C VAL A 275 12.98 18.76 -24.69
N GLU A 276 13.65 19.02 -23.57
CA GLU A 276 13.09 18.76 -22.25
C GLU A 276 11.92 19.68 -21.92
N LEU A 277 12.01 20.97 -22.26
CA LEU A 277 10.90 21.92 -22.12
C LEU A 277 9.70 21.54 -23.00
N ALA A 278 9.94 21.02 -24.21
CA ALA A 278 8.88 20.61 -25.13
C ALA A 278 8.08 19.38 -24.65
N LYS A 279 8.62 18.59 -23.70
CA LYS A 279 7.90 17.44 -23.12
C LYS A 279 6.81 17.83 -22.14
N GLY A 280 6.80 19.07 -21.65
CA GLY A 280 5.84 19.54 -20.65
C GLY A 280 6.06 18.96 -19.24
N THR A 281 7.18 18.27 -18.97
CA THR A 281 7.51 17.70 -17.65
C THR A 281 8.14 18.71 -16.69
N VAL A 282 8.31 19.95 -17.12
CA VAL A 282 9.01 21.01 -16.37
C VAL A 282 8.04 22.17 -16.17
N PRO A 283 7.94 22.75 -14.96
CA PRO A 283 7.13 23.95 -14.72
C PRO A 283 7.46 25.08 -15.70
N PRO A 284 6.48 25.90 -16.10
CA PRO A 284 6.68 26.96 -17.08
C PRO A 284 7.52 28.10 -16.50
N GLY A 285 8.20 28.80 -17.41
CA GLY A 285 8.89 30.05 -17.08
C GLY A 285 10.01 29.88 -16.04
N PRO A 286 10.21 30.87 -15.14
CA PRO A 286 11.33 30.88 -14.20
C PRO A 286 11.36 29.69 -13.23
N TYR A 287 10.20 29.13 -12.89
CA TYR A 287 10.07 28.01 -11.97
C TYR A 287 10.78 26.75 -12.50
N GLY A 288 10.63 26.48 -13.80
CA GLY A 288 11.33 25.38 -14.46
C GLY A 288 12.78 25.69 -14.75
N THR A 289 13.08 26.86 -15.32
CA THR A 289 14.44 27.19 -15.77
C THR A 289 15.43 27.23 -14.62
N THR A 290 15.04 27.77 -13.46
CA THR A 290 15.92 27.81 -12.27
C THR A 290 16.26 26.40 -11.78
N ALA A 291 15.28 25.48 -11.80
CA ALA A 291 15.49 24.10 -11.42
C ALA A 291 16.38 23.35 -12.42
N LEU A 292 16.21 23.61 -13.73
CA LEU A 292 17.08 23.09 -14.77
C LEU A 292 18.51 23.62 -14.66
N ASP A 293 18.71 24.90 -14.31
CA ASP A 293 20.04 25.48 -14.11
C ASP A 293 20.78 24.87 -12.90
N ALA A 294 20.03 24.49 -11.86
CA ALA A 294 20.60 23.76 -10.72
C ALA A 294 20.98 22.32 -11.11
N LEU A 295 20.12 21.65 -11.90
CA LEU A 295 20.40 20.31 -12.43
C LEU A 295 21.59 20.29 -13.40
N ALA A 296 21.71 21.30 -14.26
CA ALA A 296 22.82 21.42 -15.20
C ALA A 296 24.16 21.59 -14.48
N ARG A 297 24.21 22.43 -13.43
CA ARG A 297 25.40 22.54 -12.57
C ARG A 297 25.77 21.21 -11.92
N GLU A 298 24.78 20.52 -11.35
CA GLU A 298 25.00 19.23 -10.72
C GLU A 298 25.49 18.17 -11.73
N VAL A 299 24.99 18.16 -12.98
CA VAL A 299 25.48 17.24 -14.01
C VAL A 299 26.86 17.63 -14.53
N GLU A 300 27.19 18.92 -14.61
CA GLU A 300 28.54 19.32 -15.02
C GLU A 300 29.60 18.88 -14.01
N GLU A 301 29.29 18.91 -12.70
CA GLU A 301 30.15 18.31 -11.66
C GLU A 301 30.38 16.80 -11.91
N PHE A 302 29.38 16.06 -12.39
CA PHE A 302 29.58 14.66 -12.80
C PHE A 302 30.53 14.54 -13.98
N MET A 303 30.38 15.40 -14.99
CA MET A 303 31.23 15.39 -16.18
C MET A 303 32.69 15.71 -15.83
N GLU A 304 32.92 16.64 -14.91
CA GLU A 304 34.26 16.94 -14.38
C GLU A 304 34.88 15.73 -13.68
N VAL A 305 34.13 15.01 -12.84
CA VAL A 305 34.62 13.78 -12.17
C VAL A 305 34.89 12.67 -13.18
N ILE A 306 34.04 12.51 -14.20
CA ILE A 306 34.25 11.54 -15.28
C ILE A 306 35.57 11.82 -16.01
N GLU A 307 35.81 13.08 -16.37
CA GLU A 307 37.04 13.50 -17.06
C GLU A 307 38.28 13.30 -16.18
N GLN A 308 38.24 13.74 -14.91
CA GLN A 308 39.35 13.59 -13.96
C GLN A 308 39.70 12.13 -13.68
N ALA A 309 38.70 11.25 -13.62
CA ALA A 309 38.91 9.82 -13.40
C ALA A 309 39.29 9.06 -14.68
N GLY A 310 39.38 9.74 -15.83
CA GLY A 310 39.68 9.11 -17.12
C GLY A 310 38.62 8.08 -17.54
N ILE A 311 37.38 8.27 -17.11
CA ILE A 311 36.26 7.38 -17.44
C ILE A 311 35.75 7.78 -18.83
N ASP A 312 35.61 6.80 -19.73
CA ASP A 312 34.89 7.00 -20.98
C ASP A 312 33.40 6.67 -20.79
N PRO A 313 32.51 7.69 -20.67
CA PRO A 313 31.09 7.46 -20.47
C PRO A 313 30.37 7.06 -21.78
N THR A 314 31.06 7.14 -22.93
CA THR A 314 30.53 6.73 -24.25
C THR A 314 30.87 5.29 -24.60
N SER A 315 31.69 4.63 -23.79
CA SER A 315 31.99 3.22 -23.96
C SER A 315 30.69 2.44 -24.12
N THR A 316 30.69 1.51 -25.07
CA THR A 316 29.64 0.50 -25.23
C THR A 316 30.18 -0.90 -25.03
N GLU A 317 31.42 -1.00 -24.53
CA GLU A 317 32.09 -2.26 -24.30
C GLU A 317 31.33 -3.10 -23.28
N ARG A 318 31.27 -4.40 -23.56
CA ARG A 318 30.64 -5.39 -22.70
C ARG A 318 31.54 -6.60 -22.56
N ILE A 319 31.86 -6.93 -21.32
CA ILE A 319 32.59 -8.14 -20.97
C ILE A 319 31.57 -9.25 -20.81
N ALA A 320 31.66 -10.30 -21.64
CA ALA A 320 30.81 -11.46 -21.52
C ALA A 320 31.20 -12.27 -20.28
N ILE A 321 30.19 -12.67 -19.51
CA ILE A 321 30.36 -13.52 -18.33
C ILE A 321 29.76 -14.88 -18.63
N ASP A 322 30.58 -15.91 -18.47
CA ASP A 322 30.22 -17.32 -18.55
C ASP A 322 31.05 -18.09 -17.51
N LEU A 323 30.63 -17.98 -16.25
CA LEU A 323 31.37 -18.51 -15.11
C LEU A 323 30.66 -19.76 -14.57
N VAL A 324 31.41 -20.84 -14.34
CA VAL A 324 30.90 -22.04 -13.65
C VAL A 324 31.53 -22.12 -12.27
N LEU A 325 30.69 -22.04 -11.23
CA LEU A 325 31.09 -22.19 -9.83
C LEU A 325 31.39 -23.66 -9.48
N PRO A 326 32.09 -23.92 -8.36
CA PRO A 326 32.42 -25.28 -7.92
C PRO A 326 31.21 -26.21 -7.73
N ASP A 327 30.03 -25.67 -7.41
CA ASP A 327 28.78 -26.41 -7.26
C ASP A 327 28.07 -26.70 -8.61
N GLN A 328 28.74 -26.44 -9.74
CA GLN A 328 28.23 -26.54 -11.11
C GLN A 328 27.18 -25.48 -11.49
N THR A 329 27.00 -24.43 -10.68
CA THR A 329 26.16 -23.30 -11.06
C THR A 329 26.87 -22.45 -12.11
N ARG A 330 26.24 -22.27 -13.25
CA ARG A 330 26.69 -21.42 -14.36
C ARG A 330 26.01 -20.06 -14.28
N ILE A 331 26.78 -18.99 -14.20
CA ILE A 331 26.30 -17.60 -14.23
C ILE A 331 26.60 -17.02 -15.62
N VAL A 332 25.58 -16.55 -16.32
CA VAL A 332 25.70 -16.04 -17.69
C VAL A 332 25.18 -14.60 -17.78
N GLY A 333 25.90 -13.75 -18.50
CA GLY A 333 25.46 -12.38 -18.78
C GLY A 333 26.54 -11.52 -19.41
N SER A 334 26.40 -10.21 -19.25
CA SER A 334 27.39 -9.24 -19.71
C SER A 334 27.50 -8.07 -18.74
N ILE A 335 28.73 -7.63 -18.48
CA ILE A 335 29.03 -6.47 -17.64
C ILE A 335 29.45 -5.32 -18.54
N HIS A 336 28.90 -4.13 -18.30
CA HIS A 336 29.30 -2.94 -19.02
C HIS A 336 30.64 -2.43 -18.49
N SER A 337 31.59 -2.18 -19.39
CA SER A 337 32.94 -1.75 -19.02
C SER A 337 33.24 -0.34 -19.50
N GLY A 338 33.79 0.47 -18.60
CA GLY A 338 34.50 1.71 -18.97
C GLY A 338 35.94 1.34 -19.32
N ALA A 339 36.55 2.03 -20.29
CA ALA A 339 37.78 1.68 -21.01
C ALA A 339 39.07 1.35 -20.18
N ASN A 340 39.00 1.16 -18.86
CA ASN A 340 40.10 0.93 -17.93
C ASN A 340 39.90 -0.30 -17.02
N SER A 341 39.57 -1.46 -17.60
CA SER A 341 39.56 -2.78 -16.93
C SER A 341 38.63 -2.88 -15.71
N GLY A 342 37.32 -2.75 -15.93
CA GLY A 342 36.37 -2.81 -14.83
C GLY A 342 34.90 -2.67 -15.20
N SER A 343 34.00 -2.91 -14.24
CA SER A 343 32.58 -2.58 -14.40
C SER A 343 32.37 -1.08 -14.21
N LEU A 344 31.57 -0.44 -15.05
CA LEU A 344 31.21 0.98 -14.94
C LEU A 344 29.71 1.16 -14.77
N ALA A 345 29.31 1.89 -13.73
CA ALA A 345 27.95 2.37 -13.53
C ALA A 345 27.95 3.87 -13.23
N ILE A 346 27.16 4.63 -14.00
CA ILE A 346 26.97 6.07 -13.80
C ILE A 346 25.49 6.29 -13.51
N GLU A 347 25.16 6.72 -12.28
CA GLU A 347 23.78 6.88 -11.84
C GLU A 347 23.51 8.25 -11.21
N PHE A 348 22.48 8.94 -11.70
CA PHE A 348 22.01 10.20 -11.11
C PHE A 348 21.18 9.98 -9.83
N SER A 349 21.65 9.12 -8.91
CA SER A 349 21.00 8.86 -7.63
C SER A 349 22.02 8.81 -6.50
N ARG A 350 21.57 8.99 -5.25
CA ARG A 350 22.43 8.86 -4.08
C ARG A 350 22.76 7.39 -3.84
N VAL A 351 23.88 7.14 -3.15
CA VAL A 351 24.33 5.81 -2.75
C VAL A 351 23.20 5.06 -2.05
N LYS A 352 22.82 3.91 -2.63
CA LYS A 352 21.97 2.92 -1.98
C LYS A 352 22.71 1.59 -1.83
N PRO A 353 22.46 0.82 -0.75
CA PRO A 353 23.14 -0.46 -0.53
C PRO A 353 23.02 -1.47 -1.70
N PRO A 354 21.88 -1.59 -2.42
CA PRO A 354 21.81 -2.43 -3.62
C PRO A 354 22.79 -2.07 -4.74
N GLN A 355 23.13 -0.78 -4.92
CA GLN A 355 24.10 -0.37 -5.93
C GLN A 355 25.52 -0.82 -5.56
N HIS A 356 25.83 -0.81 -4.27
CA HIS A 356 27.09 -1.36 -3.76
C HIS A 356 27.13 -2.88 -3.97
N LEU A 357 26.06 -3.60 -3.63
CA LEU A 357 25.97 -5.04 -3.87
C LEU A 357 26.15 -5.40 -5.35
N ASN A 358 25.52 -4.66 -6.27
CA ASN A 358 25.68 -4.89 -7.70
C ASN A 358 27.11 -4.60 -8.20
N ALA A 359 27.76 -3.55 -7.70
CA ALA A 359 29.15 -3.26 -8.03
C ALA A 359 30.10 -4.35 -7.51
N ALA A 360 29.88 -4.83 -6.28
CA ALA A 360 30.65 -5.92 -5.71
C ALA A 360 30.41 -7.24 -6.46
N LEU A 361 29.17 -7.54 -6.84
CA LEU A 361 28.82 -8.70 -7.67
C LEU A 361 29.55 -8.68 -9.02
N ASP A 362 29.56 -7.53 -9.69
CA ASP A 362 30.25 -7.37 -10.97
C ASP A 362 31.76 -7.59 -10.81
N LEU A 363 32.37 -7.01 -9.76
CA LEU A 363 33.77 -7.23 -9.44
C LEU A 363 34.08 -8.70 -9.19
N MET A 364 33.28 -9.38 -8.37
CA MET A 364 33.45 -10.81 -8.08
C MET A 364 33.40 -11.65 -9.35
N LEU A 365 32.45 -11.38 -10.26
CA LEU A 365 32.32 -12.13 -11.51
C LEU A 365 33.50 -11.90 -12.45
N LEU A 366 33.96 -10.65 -12.58
CA LEU A 366 35.14 -10.32 -13.38
C LEU A 366 36.40 -11.00 -12.82
N THR A 367 36.64 -10.88 -11.52
CA THR A 367 37.79 -11.49 -10.84
C THR A 367 37.77 -13.03 -10.89
N ALA A 368 36.60 -13.66 -10.77
CA ALA A 368 36.50 -15.11 -10.88
C ALA A 368 36.72 -15.61 -12.32
N THR A 369 36.35 -14.81 -13.33
CA THR A 369 36.51 -15.14 -14.76
C THR A 369 37.97 -14.98 -15.21
N ASP A 370 38.62 -13.88 -14.83
CA ASP A 370 40.04 -13.64 -15.10
C ASP A 370 40.72 -13.03 -13.86
N PRO A 371 41.36 -13.87 -13.01
CA PRO A 371 41.99 -13.41 -11.78
C PRO A 371 43.33 -12.71 -11.97
N ASN A 372 43.92 -12.76 -13.17
CA ASN A 372 45.20 -12.11 -13.46
C ASN A 372 45.04 -10.60 -13.72
N THR A 373 43.83 -10.18 -14.09
CA THR A 373 43.51 -8.78 -14.32
C THR A 373 43.12 -8.10 -13.01
N ASP A 374 43.68 -6.92 -12.75
CA ASP A 374 43.32 -6.07 -11.60
C ASP A 374 42.02 -5.32 -11.88
N TRP A 375 40.92 -6.07 -11.88
CA TRP A 375 39.58 -5.53 -12.09
C TRP A 375 39.21 -4.50 -11.01
N ARG A 376 38.52 -3.45 -11.46
CA ARG A 376 37.90 -2.43 -10.60
C ARG A 376 36.41 -2.36 -10.88
N ALA A 377 35.60 -2.09 -9.86
CA ALA A 377 34.20 -1.73 -10.05
C ALA A 377 34.00 -0.26 -9.71
N ILE A 378 33.75 0.54 -10.74
CA ILE A 378 33.58 1.98 -10.65
C ILE A 378 32.10 2.32 -10.69
N ASN A 379 31.63 3.06 -9.69
CA ASN A 379 30.26 3.48 -9.58
C ASN A 379 30.16 4.96 -9.19
N LEU A 380 29.84 5.81 -10.15
CA LEU A 380 29.73 7.26 -10.00
C LEU A 380 28.27 7.66 -9.69
N ARG A 381 28.09 8.41 -8.61
CA ARG A 381 26.79 8.64 -7.98
C ARG A 381 26.64 10.07 -7.49
N ARG A 382 25.42 10.45 -7.09
CA ARG A 382 25.21 11.75 -6.43
C ARG A 382 25.75 11.69 -5.01
N GLY A 383 26.45 12.75 -4.58
CA GLY A 383 26.97 12.84 -3.23
C GLY A 383 25.87 12.80 -2.16
N THR A 384 26.25 12.36 -0.95
CA THR A 384 25.34 12.24 0.20
C THR A 384 25.62 13.36 1.20
N LYS A 385 24.59 14.19 1.48
CA LYS A 385 24.70 15.27 2.48
C LYS A 385 24.91 14.67 3.87
N ASN A 386 25.81 15.29 4.65
CA ASN A 386 25.92 14.98 6.06
C ASN A 386 24.57 15.32 6.74
N PRO A 387 23.97 14.42 7.54
CA PRO A 387 22.71 14.69 8.25
C PRO A 387 22.76 15.93 9.15
N ASN A 388 23.95 16.37 9.59
CA ASN A 388 24.15 17.59 10.38
C ASN A 388 24.35 18.86 9.53
N SER A 389 24.32 18.75 8.19
CA SER A 389 24.45 19.91 7.31
C SER A 389 23.19 20.78 7.32
N LYS A 390 23.35 22.10 7.16
CA LYS A 390 22.21 23.03 7.10
C LYS A 390 21.39 22.73 5.84
N LYS A 391 20.06 22.88 5.92
CA LYS A 391 19.11 22.61 4.82
C LYS A 391 19.47 23.30 3.50
N ASN A 392 20.13 24.46 3.58
CA ASN A 392 20.55 25.28 2.42
C ASN A 392 22.05 25.14 2.06
N SER A 393 22.78 24.19 2.64
CA SER A 393 24.15 23.90 2.21
C SER A 393 24.14 23.40 0.75
N PRO A 394 25.17 23.74 -0.05
CA PRO A 394 25.33 23.22 -1.41
C PRO A 394 25.27 21.69 -1.40
N GLU A 395 24.81 21.10 -2.50
CA GLU A 395 24.92 19.64 -2.65
C GLU A 395 26.41 19.25 -2.61
N PRO A 396 26.75 18.13 -1.95
CA PRO A 396 28.11 17.61 -1.97
C PRO A 396 28.47 17.18 -3.39
N PRO A 397 29.77 17.18 -3.73
CA PRO A 397 30.22 16.74 -5.03
C PRO A 397 29.82 15.28 -5.29
N PRO A 398 29.77 14.85 -6.57
CA PRO A 398 29.53 13.46 -6.94
C PRO A 398 30.47 12.50 -6.20
N ASP A 399 29.94 11.36 -5.81
CA ASP A 399 30.66 10.31 -5.08
C ASP A 399 31.12 9.24 -6.07
N LEU A 400 32.44 9.05 -6.17
CA LEU A 400 33.07 8.03 -7.00
C LEU A 400 33.45 6.85 -6.11
N LEU A 401 32.62 5.80 -6.10
CA LEU A 401 32.97 4.56 -5.42
C LEU A 401 33.80 3.69 -6.36
N GLU A 402 35.02 3.37 -5.94
CA GLU A 402 35.86 2.38 -6.59
C GLU A 402 36.05 1.18 -5.66
N LEU A 403 35.63 0.00 -6.12
CA LEU A 403 35.84 -1.26 -5.39
C LEU A 403 36.96 -2.07 -6.06
N VAL A 404 37.83 -2.62 -5.23
CA VAL A 404 38.91 -3.54 -5.62
C VAL A 404 38.90 -4.79 -4.75
N ALA A 405 39.41 -5.90 -5.27
CA ALA A 405 39.58 -7.13 -4.50
C ALA A 405 40.62 -6.91 -3.40
N THR A 406 40.34 -7.38 -2.19
CA THR A 406 41.22 -7.23 -1.02
C THR A 406 42.44 -8.16 -1.12
N GLN A 407 42.32 -9.26 -1.86
CA GLN A 407 43.39 -10.24 -2.07
C GLN A 407 44.32 -9.77 -3.19
N SER A 408 45.63 -10.01 -3.04
CA SER A 408 46.64 -9.61 -4.04
C SER A 408 46.99 -10.72 -5.03
N ASP A 409 46.99 -11.97 -4.58
CA ASP A 409 47.37 -13.15 -5.36
C ASP A 409 46.21 -13.65 -6.25
N PRO A 410 46.44 -14.02 -7.54
CA PRO A 410 45.38 -14.46 -8.46
C PRO A 410 44.56 -15.66 -7.98
N ASP A 411 45.19 -16.70 -7.43
CA ASP A 411 44.47 -17.90 -6.97
C ASP A 411 43.61 -17.56 -5.74
N SER A 412 44.14 -16.75 -4.84
CA SER A 412 43.45 -16.26 -3.65
C SER A 412 42.28 -15.34 -4.01
N LYS A 413 42.45 -14.45 -4.99
CA LYS A 413 41.40 -13.59 -5.54
C LYS A 413 40.25 -14.42 -6.11
N LYS A 414 40.57 -15.41 -6.95
CA LYS A 414 39.57 -16.30 -7.55
C LYS A 414 38.79 -17.08 -6.49
N ALA A 415 39.50 -17.69 -5.54
CA ALA A 415 38.87 -18.46 -4.47
C ALA A 415 37.95 -17.59 -3.58
N ALA A 416 38.38 -16.36 -3.25
CA ALA A 416 37.57 -15.41 -2.48
C ALA A 416 36.33 -14.94 -3.26
N ALA A 417 36.48 -14.69 -4.57
CA ALA A 417 35.37 -14.32 -5.45
C ALA A 417 34.34 -15.46 -5.55
N GLU A 418 34.78 -16.69 -5.83
CA GLU A 418 33.90 -17.86 -5.93
C GLU A 418 33.18 -18.16 -4.61
N LYS A 419 33.87 -18.05 -3.47
CA LYS A 419 33.28 -18.18 -2.12
C LYS A 419 32.16 -17.16 -1.90
N SER A 420 32.39 -15.91 -2.27
CA SER A 420 31.43 -14.82 -2.08
C SER A 420 30.24 -14.92 -3.04
N LEU A 421 30.50 -15.34 -4.29
CA LEU A 421 29.45 -15.65 -5.26
C LEU A 421 28.56 -16.81 -4.80
N ALA A 422 29.13 -17.84 -4.18
CA ALA A 422 28.36 -18.95 -3.63
C ALA A 422 27.36 -18.48 -2.56
N VAL A 423 27.74 -17.50 -1.72
CA VAL A 423 26.83 -16.88 -0.74
C VAL A 423 25.70 -16.11 -1.42
N ILE A 424 26.00 -15.34 -2.46
CA ILE A 424 24.98 -14.60 -3.23
C ILE A 424 24.01 -15.57 -3.91
N VAL A 425 24.52 -16.65 -4.51
CA VAL A 425 23.72 -17.70 -5.16
C VAL A 425 22.86 -18.46 -4.14
N ASP A 426 23.38 -18.74 -2.95
CA ASP A 426 22.61 -19.37 -1.87
C ASP A 426 21.46 -18.45 -1.40
N CYS A 427 21.74 -17.16 -1.17
CA CYS A 427 20.71 -16.17 -0.87
C CYS A 427 19.66 -16.09 -1.99
N PHE A 428 20.08 -16.09 -3.26
CA PHE A 428 19.18 -16.06 -4.41
C PHE A 428 18.24 -17.28 -4.46
N ARG A 429 18.80 -18.49 -4.25
CA ARG A 429 18.01 -19.74 -4.21
C ARG A 429 16.99 -19.72 -3.09
N ARG A 430 17.42 -19.36 -1.86
CA ARG A 430 16.54 -19.26 -0.69
C ARG A 430 15.47 -18.18 -0.87
N GLY A 431 15.84 -17.02 -1.39
CA GLY A 431 14.95 -15.91 -1.72
C GLY A 431 13.94 -16.20 -2.82
N THR A 432 14.14 -17.27 -3.58
CA THR A 432 13.14 -17.78 -4.53
C THR A 432 12.14 -18.72 -3.84
N CYS A 433 12.50 -19.30 -2.69
CA CYS A 433 11.67 -20.25 -1.91
C CYS A 433 10.91 -19.58 -0.77
N GLU A 434 11.38 -18.43 -0.28
CA GLU A 434 10.76 -17.69 0.81
C GLU A 434 11.21 -16.22 0.80
N PRO A 435 10.44 -15.30 1.39
CA PRO A 435 10.84 -13.91 1.50
C PRO A 435 11.95 -13.79 2.57
N LEU A 436 13.18 -13.51 2.11
CA LEU A 436 14.31 -13.30 3.02
C LEU A 436 14.21 -11.94 3.71
N PRO A 437 14.55 -11.84 5.01
CA PRO A 437 14.61 -10.57 5.74
C PRO A 437 15.90 -9.80 5.39
N LEU A 438 16.07 -9.52 4.10
CA LEU A 438 17.15 -8.73 3.52
C LEU A 438 16.52 -7.44 2.98
N PHE A 439 16.90 -6.33 3.58
CA PHE A 439 16.39 -4.99 3.35
C PHE A 439 17.51 -4.06 2.88
N GLY A 440 17.18 -2.89 2.37
CA GLY A 440 18.13 -1.79 2.19
C GLY A 440 18.91 -1.47 3.47
N LEU A 441 18.27 -1.63 4.64
CA LEU A 441 18.90 -1.43 5.95
C LEU A 441 19.83 -2.58 6.40
N SER A 442 19.88 -3.71 5.68
CA SER A 442 20.69 -4.87 6.08
C SER A 442 22.20 -4.58 6.12
N GLN A 443 22.71 -3.61 5.35
CA GLN A 443 24.11 -3.21 5.45
C GLN A 443 24.47 -2.68 6.85
N LYS A 444 23.57 -1.90 7.46
CA LYS A 444 23.75 -1.39 8.83
C LYS A 444 23.73 -2.53 9.85
N LEU A 445 22.82 -3.49 9.66
CA LEU A 445 22.74 -4.68 10.52
C LEU A 445 24.02 -5.52 10.47
N ALA A 446 24.63 -5.67 9.30
CA ALA A 446 25.88 -6.38 9.12
C ALA A 446 27.04 -5.72 9.89
N LYS A 447 27.07 -4.38 9.90
CA LYS A 447 28.01 -3.56 10.69
C LYS A 447 27.73 -3.56 12.20
N GLY A 448 26.69 -4.27 12.66
CA GLY A 448 26.30 -4.34 14.06
C GLY A 448 25.46 -3.16 14.54
N GLU A 449 25.09 -2.24 13.64
CA GLU A 449 24.20 -1.14 13.95
C GLU A 449 22.75 -1.63 14.09
N THR A 450 21.90 -0.79 14.68
CA THR A 450 20.46 -1.03 14.79
C THR A 450 19.74 0.17 14.21
N PRO A 451 19.21 0.06 12.97
CA PRO A 451 18.35 1.07 12.38
C PRO A 451 17.20 1.46 13.30
N LYS A 452 16.81 2.73 13.25
CA LYS A 452 15.64 3.23 14.00
C LYS A 452 14.36 2.83 13.26
N ASP A 453 13.25 2.71 13.98
CA ASP A 453 11.96 2.34 13.38
C ASP A 453 11.52 3.34 12.30
N LYS A 454 11.81 4.63 12.49
CA LYS A 454 11.58 5.70 11.49
C LYS A 454 12.36 5.56 10.18
N GLU A 455 13.41 4.73 10.14
CA GLU A 455 14.12 4.44 8.88
C GLU A 455 13.43 3.34 8.07
N TRP A 456 12.50 2.63 8.70
CA TRP A 456 11.75 1.52 8.13
C TRP A 456 10.30 1.87 7.84
N ARG A 457 9.60 2.55 8.77
CA ARG A 457 8.25 3.09 8.60
C ARG A 457 8.19 4.50 9.17
N ASP A 458 7.68 5.47 8.42
CA ASP A 458 7.61 6.87 8.87
C ASP A 458 6.33 7.57 8.37
N ASP A 459 5.59 8.19 9.30
CA ASP A 459 4.33 8.89 8.99
C ASP A 459 4.50 10.09 8.05
N PHE A 460 5.72 10.60 7.91
CA PHE A 460 6.02 11.83 7.19
C PHE A 460 6.81 11.63 5.90
N SER A 461 7.34 10.43 5.66
CA SER A 461 8.14 10.15 4.47
C SER A 461 8.02 8.69 4.05
N HIS A 462 7.90 8.48 2.74
CA HIS A 462 7.85 7.13 2.17
C HIS A 462 9.23 6.46 2.27
N VAL A 463 9.32 5.43 3.09
CA VAL A 463 10.51 4.60 3.32
C VAL A 463 10.26 3.15 2.89
N GLU A 464 11.29 2.31 3.01
CA GLU A 464 11.27 0.95 2.44
C GLU A 464 10.12 0.09 2.99
N GLY A 465 9.85 0.13 4.30
CA GLY A 465 8.82 -0.68 4.93
C GLY A 465 7.38 -0.22 4.67
N ASP A 466 7.19 0.96 4.06
CA ASP A 466 5.88 1.44 3.61
C ASP A 466 5.46 0.82 2.26
N GLU A 467 6.37 0.11 1.58
CA GLU A 467 6.00 -0.61 0.36
C GLU A 467 5.03 -1.75 0.69
N PRO A 468 3.89 -1.88 -0.03
CA PRO A 468 2.84 -2.86 0.28
C PRO A 468 3.34 -4.30 0.40
N ILE A 469 4.40 -4.64 -0.34
CA ILE A 469 4.97 -5.99 -0.32
C ILE A 469 5.57 -6.37 1.04
N TYR A 470 6.13 -5.41 1.78
CA TYR A 470 6.68 -5.70 3.10
C TYR A 470 5.58 -5.77 4.16
N GLU A 471 4.51 -4.99 4.01
CA GLU A 471 3.32 -5.12 4.84
C GLU A 471 2.64 -6.48 4.65
N GLU A 472 2.51 -6.97 3.42
CA GLU A 472 1.97 -8.30 3.15
C GLU A 472 2.79 -9.40 3.85
N VAL A 473 4.13 -9.34 3.75
CA VAL A 473 5.01 -10.40 4.29
C VAL A 473 5.21 -10.33 5.80
N PHE A 474 5.47 -9.13 6.30
CA PHE A 474 5.92 -8.91 7.67
C PHE A 474 4.88 -8.23 8.55
N GLY A 475 3.75 -7.81 7.98
CA GLY A 475 2.71 -7.04 8.65
C GLY A 475 3.13 -5.59 8.92
N ASP A 476 2.37 -4.94 9.79
CA ASP A 476 2.62 -3.57 10.26
C ASP A 476 3.71 -3.51 11.37
N LYS A 477 4.74 -4.37 11.25
CA LYS A 477 5.80 -4.44 12.24
C LYS A 477 6.77 -3.27 12.12
N GLU A 478 7.14 -2.72 13.27
CA GLU A 478 8.29 -1.83 13.38
C GLU A 478 9.60 -2.60 13.15
N PHE A 479 10.68 -1.90 12.81
CA PHE A 479 11.95 -2.56 12.53
C PHE A 479 12.50 -3.31 13.76
N SER A 480 12.33 -2.74 14.95
CA SER A 480 12.69 -3.35 16.22
C SER A 480 11.96 -4.67 16.47
N GLU A 481 10.75 -4.84 15.92
CA GLU A 481 9.98 -6.08 15.99
C GLU A 481 10.41 -7.10 14.94
N LEU A 482 10.78 -6.65 13.73
CA LEU A 482 11.40 -7.52 12.72
C LEU A 482 12.68 -8.18 13.26
N LEU A 483 13.45 -7.46 14.07
CA LEU A 483 14.66 -8.00 14.69
C LEU A 483 14.37 -9.09 15.73
N LYS A 484 13.15 -9.19 16.26
CA LYS A 484 12.74 -10.25 17.21
C LYS A 484 12.37 -11.56 16.50
N ILE A 485 12.21 -11.54 15.17
CA ILE A 485 11.96 -12.75 14.38
C ILE A 485 13.19 -13.66 14.51
N SER A 486 12.98 -14.84 15.08
CA SER A 486 14.04 -15.81 15.34
C SER A 486 14.47 -16.52 14.07
N ALA A 487 15.77 -16.83 13.96
CA ALA A 487 16.28 -17.66 12.87
C ALA A 487 15.65 -19.05 12.90
N ARG A 488 15.37 -19.59 11.71
CA ARG A 488 14.75 -20.90 11.49
C ARG A 488 15.80 -21.98 11.24
N PRO A 489 15.46 -23.27 11.42
CA PRO A 489 16.29 -24.36 10.94
C PRO A 489 16.58 -24.20 9.44
N GLY A 490 17.86 -24.30 9.07
CA GLY A 490 18.31 -24.13 7.69
C GLY A 490 18.78 -22.73 7.33
N ASP A 491 18.42 -21.68 8.08
CA ASP A 491 18.98 -20.33 7.90
C ASP A 491 20.51 -20.31 8.11
N PRO A 492 21.22 -19.29 7.59
CA PRO A 492 22.67 -19.17 7.78
C PRO A 492 23.08 -19.26 9.26
N GLU A 493 24.22 -19.89 9.53
CA GLU A 493 24.75 -20.00 10.88
C GLU A 493 25.18 -18.63 11.42
N GLY A 494 25.01 -18.43 12.74
CA GLY A 494 25.40 -17.17 13.37
C GLY A 494 25.09 -17.12 14.86
N LYS A 495 25.80 -16.24 15.59
CA LYS A 495 25.61 -16.03 17.03
C LYS A 495 24.34 -15.24 17.37
N ASP A 496 23.87 -14.40 16.46
CA ASP A 496 22.63 -13.63 16.65
C ASP A 496 21.42 -14.55 16.64
N THR A 497 20.42 -14.26 17.45
CA THR A 497 19.11 -14.95 17.40
C THR A 497 18.21 -14.40 16.31
N SER A 498 18.41 -13.14 15.94
CA SER A 498 17.64 -12.43 14.91
C SER A 498 17.92 -12.96 13.50
N ARG A 499 16.86 -13.37 12.81
CA ARG A 499 16.92 -13.85 11.42
C ARG A 499 17.50 -12.80 10.47
N ALA A 500 17.02 -11.56 10.57
CA ALA A 500 17.47 -10.45 9.74
C ALA A 500 18.98 -10.17 9.91
N ARG A 501 19.49 -10.20 11.16
CA ARG A 501 20.93 -10.01 11.42
C ARG A 501 21.79 -11.13 10.85
N ARG A 502 21.32 -12.39 10.91
CA ARG A 502 22.06 -13.52 10.34
C ARG A 502 22.19 -13.38 8.82
N TYR A 503 21.09 -13.16 8.11
CA TYR A 503 21.13 -12.96 6.66
C TYR A 503 21.94 -11.71 6.26
N ALA A 504 21.80 -10.61 6.99
CA ALA A 504 22.59 -9.41 6.77
C ALA A 504 24.09 -9.70 6.87
N LYS A 505 24.55 -10.34 7.95
CA LYS A 505 25.96 -10.70 8.14
C LYS A 505 26.43 -11.74 7.13
N TYR A 506 25.58 -12.68 6.76
CA TYR A 506 25.91 -13.70 5.78
C TYR A 506 26.21 -13.07 4.41
N LEU A 507 25.29 -12.25 3.89
CA LEU A 507 25.44 -11.61 2.59
C LEU A 507 26.52 -10.53 2.59
N TRP A 508 26.44 -9.55 3.50
CA TRP A 508 27.37 -8.42 3.52
C TRP A 508 28.75 -8.80 4.04
N GLY A 509 28.86 -9.78 4.94
CA GLY A 509 30.15 -10.28 5.38
C GLY A 509 30.95 -10.89 4.23
N ALA A 510 30.29 -11.62 3.31
CA ALA A 510 30.94 -12.13 2.11
C ALA A 510 31.42 -11.00 1.17
N VAL A 511 30.62 -9.94 1.03
CA VAL A 511 30.98 -8.75 0.23
C VAL A 511 32.16 -8.00 0.84
N ASP A 512 32.12 -7.73 2.14
CA ASP A 512 33.16 -6.99 2.87
C ASP A 512 34.46 -7.80 3.00
N GLU A 513 34.40 -9.14 3.04
CA GLU A 513 35.59 -10.02 3.01
C GLU A 513 36.31 -9.97 1.65
N PHE A 514 35.56 -9.81 0.55
CA PHE A 514 36.10 -9.86 -0.80
C PHE A 514 36.60 -8.51 -1.29
N CYS A 515 35.82 -7.45 -1.14
CA CYS A 515 36.13 -6.15 -1.71
C CYS A 515 36.25 -5.05 -0.65
N SER A 516 37.07 -4.06 -0.97
CA SER A 516 37.21 -2.84 -0.18
C SER A 516 37.05 -1.62 -1.09
N ALA A 517 36.58 -0.53 -0.49
CA ALA A 517 36.55 0.76 -1.19
C ALA A 517 37.99 1.30 -1.24
N SER A 518 38.49 1.52 -2.45
CA SER A 518 39.74 2.26 -2.66
C SER A 518 39.47 3.73 -2.35
N THR A 519 40.19 4.32 -1.41
CA THR A 519 40.26 5.78 -1.33
C THR A 519 40.89 6.28 -2.62
N PRO A 520 40.31 7.30 -3.30
CA PRO A 520 40.94 7.88 -4.48
C PRO A 520 42.34 8.31 -4.06
N THR A 521 43.34 7.63 -4.60
CA THR A 521 44.73 8.00 -4.40
C THR A 521 44.84 9.41 -4.93
N GLU A 522 45.33 10.36 -4.13
CA GLU A 522 45.65 11.71 -4.61
C GLU A 522 46.44 11.55 -5.90
N VAL A 523 45.82 11.88 -7.03
CA VAL A 523 46.50 11.99 -8.32
C VAL A 523 47.43 13.18 -8.14
N THR A 524 48.65 12.88 -7.70
CA THR A 524 49.71 13.87 -7.62
C THR A 524 50.11 14.17 -9.08
N PRO A 525 50.16 15.44 -9.49
CA PRO A 525 50.28 15.85 -10.89
C PRO A 525 51.54 15.35 -11.60
#